data_AF-A0A917XBL6-F1
#
_entry.id   AF-A0A917XBL6-F1
#
_cell.length_a   1.000
_cell.length_b   1.000
_cell.length_c   1.000
_cell.angle_alpha   90.00
_cell.angle_beta   90.00
_cell.angle_gamma   90.00
#
_symmetry.space_group_name_H-M   'P 1'
#
loop_
_entity.id
_entity.type
_entity.pdbx_description
1 polymer ?
#
loop_
_entity_poly.entity_id
_entity_poly.type
_entity_poly.pdbx_seq_one_letter_code
_entity_poly.pdbx_strand_id
1 'polypeptide(L)'
;MAGTAPLAASTVPHPRSPFDSGSVAVPDARQPGRLRHWYENDLGWATVPAAPGEPLRLVTGVRFDVLEVPARAGTRALGQLAPGSPVALQDGRMRLLVAAGSAEELPGLLDWLEWGAPALALDLRALGAGGALDAPLRPGPGGPVQGAAVWLRPPESGCEVEASLPTLSAMGGVGDAPDLVRLVNTVATECHRVRLRRAGREPEDSQALASS
;
A
#
# COMPACT_ATOMS: atom_id res chain seq x y z
N MET A 1 -10.41 -2.89 -74.98
CA MET A 1 -10.38 -3.62 -73.69
C MET A 1 -8.95 -3.60 -73.18
N ALA A 2 -8.77 -3.15 -71.93
CA ALA A 2 -7.60 -3.07 -71.06
C ALA A 2 -6.32 -3.83 -71.50
N GLY A 3 -5.09 -3.35 -71.29
CA GLY A 3 -4.59 -2.44 -70.25
C GLY A 3 -3.32 -3.07 -69.64
N THR A 4 -2.16 -2.51 -70.03
CA THR A 4 -0.94 -2.26 -69.23
C THR A 4 -0.31 -3.36 -68.36
N ALA A 5 0.95 -3.71 -68.69
CA ALA A 5 1.88 -4.45 -67.83
C ALA A 5 2.50 -3.56 -66.72
N PRO A 6 2.91 -4.12 -65.57
CA PRO A 6 3.25 -3.35 -64.37
C PRO A 6 4.67 -2.77 -64.41
N LEU A 7 4.80 -1.50 -64.00
CA LEU A 7 6.08 -0.86 -63.68
C LEU A 7 6.47 -1.21 -62.24
N ALA A 8 7.71 -1.69 -62.09
CA ALA A 8 8.33 -2.03 -60.81
C ALA A 8 8.41 -0.78 -59.89
N ALA A 9 7.85 -0.88 -58.69
CA ALA A 9 8.00 0.13 -57.66
C ALA A 9 9.41 0.08 -57.06
N SER A 10 10.17 1.15 -57.25
CA SER A 10 11.44 1.39 -56.59
C SER A 10 11.19 1.69 -55.10
N THR A 11 11.30 0.67 -54.24
CA THR A 11 11.25 0.83 -52.78
C THR A 11 12.50 1.57 -52.31
N VAL A 12 12.35 2.86 -52.05
CA VAL A 12 13.39 3.68 -51.39
C VAL A 12 13.46 3.27 -49.92
N PRO A 13 14.62 2.91 -49.36
CA PRO A 13 14.73 2.65 -47.93
C PRO A 13 14.56 3.96 -47.16
N HIS A 14 13.63 3.98 -46.20
CA HIS A 14 13.43 5.11 -45.30
C HIS A 14 14.73 5.44 -44.52
N PRO A 15 15.02 6.72 -44.28
CA PRO A 15 16.18 7.11 -43.48
C PRO A 15 16.04 6.51 -42.07
N ARG A 16 17.06 5.77 -41.65
CA ARG A 16 17.16 5.26 -40.27
C ARG A 16 17.27 6.47 -39.34
N SER A 17 16.25 6.68 -38.50
CA SER A 17 16.33 7.65 -37.41
C SER A 17 17.55 7.34 -36.53
N PRO A 18 18.29 8.36 -36.08
CA PRO A 18 19.47 8.14 -35.25
C PRO A 18 19.07 7.44 -33.94
N PHE A 19 19.91 6.50 -33.53
CA PHE A 19 19.87 5.88 -32.21
C PHE A 19 19.86 6.98 -31.15
N ASP A 20 18.73 7.17 -30.46
CA ASP A 20 18.66 8.04 -29.29
C ASP A 20 19.25 7.29 -28.10
N SER A 21 20.58 7.25 -28.06
CA SER A 21 21.34 6.87 -26.88
C SER A 21 21.23 7.98 -25.85
N GLY A 22 20.23 7.87 -24.96
CA GLY A 22 20.20 8.73 -23.77
C GLY A 22 18.84 9.16 -23.25
N SER A 23 17.74 8.46 -23.52
CA SER A 23 16.55 8.59 -22.66
C SER A 23 16.82 7.81 -21.36
N VAL A 24 17.46 8.49 -20.41
CA VAL A 24 17.40 8.08 -19.00
C VAL A 24 15.93 8.07 -18.66
N ALA A 25 15.34 6.87 -18.54
CA ALA A 25 13.95 6.69 -18.18
C ALA A 25 13.65 7.48 -16.91
N VAL A 26 12.97 8.61 -17.07
CA VAL A 26 12.54 9.46 -15.98
C VAL A 26 11.51 8.68 -15.16
N PRO A 27 11.64 8.56 -13.83
CA PRO A 27 10.78 7.71 -13.02
C PRO A 27 9.30 8.09 -13.09
N ASP A 28 8.45 7.06 -12.93
CA ASP A 28 6.98 7.05 -12.90
C ASP A 28 6.35 8.16 -12.00
N ALA A 29 7.11 8.66 -11.02
CA ALA A 29 6.72 9.76 -10.13
C ALA A 29 6.37 11.09 -10.85
N ARG A 30 6.82 11.30 -12.11
CA ARG A 30 6.49 12.53 -12.88
C ARG A 30 5.21 12.44 -13.71
N GLN A 31 4.48 11.31 -13.70
CA GLN A 31 3.23 11.14 -14.48
C GLN A 31 2.02 10.84 -13.57
N PRO A 32 1.59 11.79 -12.71
CA PRO A 32 0.46 11.59 -11.80
C PRO A 32 -0.84 11.22 -12.54
N GLY A 33 -1.00 11.64 -13.80
CA GLY A 33 -2.14 11.24 -14.64
C GLY A 33 -2.17 9.74 -14.99
N ARG A 34 -1.01 9.11 -15.25
CA ARG A 34 -0.92 7.67 -15.54
C ARG A 34 -1.20 6.85 -14.28
N LEU A 35 -0.67 7.28 -13.14
CA LEU A 35 -0.90 6.62 -11.86
C LEU A 35 -2.37 6.69 -11.43
N ARG A 36 -2.99 7.87 -11.56
CA ARG A 36 -4.43 8.06 -11.35
C ARG A 36 -5.25 7.14 -12.25
N HIS A 37 -4.93 7.10 -13.54
CA HIS A 37 -5.65 6.26 -14.51
C HIS A 37 -5.61 4.79 -14.10
N TRP A 38 -4.45 4.26 -13.69
CA TRP A 38 -4.35 2.88 -13.21
C TRP A 38 -5.26 2.62 -12.00
N TYR A 39 -5.19 3.48 -10.98
CA TYR A 39 -6.00 3.31 -9.78
C TYR A 39 -7.50 3.35 -10.09
N GLU A 40 -7.94 4.32 -10.89
CA GLU A 40 -9.35 4.52 -11.18
C GLU A 40 -9.90 3.48 -12.16
N ASN A 41 -9.13 3.08 -13.18
CA ASN A 41 -9.64 2.27 -14.29
C ASN A 41 -9.28 0.78 -14.18
N ASP A 42 -8.06 0.46 -13.71
CA ASP A 42 -7.62 -0.94 -13.63
C ASP A 42 -7.93 -1.56 -12.26
N LEU A 43 -7.93 -0.76 -11.19
CA LEU A 43 -8.24 -1.21 -9.82
C LEU A 43 -9.63 -0.77 -9.34
N GLY A 44 -10.26 0.22 -9.99
CA GLY A 44 -11.57 0.74 -9.59
C GLY A 44 -11.55 1.50 -8.26
N TRP A 45 -10.40 2.03 -7.85
CA TRP A 45 -10.21 2.73 -6.58
C TRP A 45 -10.34 4.24 -6.76
N ALA A 46 -11.19 4.86 -5.93
CA ALA A 46 -11.39 6.30 -5.97
C ALA A 46 -10.14 7.04 -5.48
N THR A 47 -9.75 8.10 -6.20
CA THR A 47 -8.63 8.94 -5.83
C THR A 47 -9.11 10.36 -5.49
N VAL A 48 -8.41 11.02 -4.57
CA VAL A 48 -8.64 12.44 -4.23
C VAL A 48 -7.72 13.30 -5.10
N PRO A 49 -8.21 14.43 -5.66
CA PRO A 49 -7.35 15.42 -6.29
C PRO A 49 -6.25 15.87 -5.33
N ALA A 50 -4.99 15.75 -5.76
CA ALA A 50 -3.84 16.28 -5.03
C ALA A 50 -3.51 17.67 -5.58
N ALA A 51 -3.11 18.61 -4.70
CA ALA A 51 -2.54 19.86 -5.16
C ALA A 51 -1.23 19.60 -5.95
N PRO A 52 -0.80 20.50 -6.84
CA PRO A 52 0.48 20.36 -7.52
C PRO A 52 1.62 20.18 -6.51
N GLY A 53 2.32 19.04 -6.58
CA GLY A 53 3.41 18.70 -5.66
C GLY A 53 3.01 17.84 -4.45
N GLU A 54 1.72 17.60 -4.21
CA GLU A 54 1.24 16.63 -3.23
C GLU A 54 1.14 15.22 -3.83
N PRO A 55 1.35 14.16 -3.04
CA PRO A 55 1.11 12.81 -3.49
C PRO A 55 -0.38 12.60 -3.82
N LEU A 56 -0.66 11.82 -4.86
CA LEU A 56 -2.00 11.31 -5.13
C LEU A 56 -2.49 10.54 -3.90
N ARG A 57 -3.78 10.64 -3.55
CA ARG A 57 -4.36 9.94 -2.40
C ARG A 57 -5.52 9.04 -2.84
N LEU A 58 -5.66 7.89 -2.21
CA LEU A 58 -6.72 6.90 -2.40
C LEU A 58 -7.75 7.04 -1.28
N VAL A 59 -9.03 7.00 -1.61
CA VAL A 59 -10.12 7.08 -0.63
C VAL A 59 -10.24 5.75 0.12
N THR A 60 -10.26 5.79 1.46
CA THR A 60 -10.50 4.61 2.32
C THR A 60 -11.96 4.53 2.77
N GLY A 61 -12.43 3.35 3.19
CA GLY A 61 -13.81 3.09 3.64
C GLY A 61 -14.87 2.99 2.55
N VAL A 62 -14.45 2.88 1.29
CA VAL A 62 -15.35 2.55 0.17
C VAL A 62 -15.12 1.13 -0.30
N ARG A 63 -13.87 0.83 -0.68
CA ARG A 63 -13.45 -0.49 -1.19
C ARG A 63 -12.60 -1.27 -0.19
N PHE A 64 -11.86 -0.53 0.64
CA PHE A 64 -10.95 -1.08 1.63
C PHE A 64 -10.73 -0.07 2.75
N ASP A 65 -10.39 -0.58 3.91
CA ASP A 65 -9.81 0.17 5.01
C ASP A 65 -8.32 -0.13 5.10
N VAL A 66 -7.59 0.64 5.91
CA VAL A 66 -6.15 0.46 6.08
C VAL A 66 -5.79 0.39 7.55
N LEU A 67 -5.00 -0.61 7.93
CA LEU A 67 -4.32 -0.66 9.22
C LEU A 67 -2.89 -0.17 9.06
N GLU A 68 -2.57 0.96 9.67
CA GLU A 68 -1.22 1.51 9.75
C GLU A 68 -0.52 1.07 11.03
N VAL A 69 0.65 0.45 10.86
CA VAL A 69 1.42 -0.15 11.97
C VAL A 69 2.90 0.15 11.80
N PRO A 70 3.72 0.10 12.86
CA PRO A 70 5.18 0.15 12.71
C PRO A 70 5.64 -0.98 11.81
N ALA A 71 6.54 -0.71 10.85
CA ALA A 71 6.96 -1.71 9.86
C ALA A 71 7.53 -2.99 10.49
N ARG A 72 8.22 -2.87 11.64
CA ARG A 72 8.74 -4.01 12.40
C ARG A 72 7.62 -4.94 12.90
N ALA A 73 6.48 -4.37 13.31
CA ALA A 73 5.32 -5.13 13.75
C ALA A 73 4.56 -5.71 12.54
N GLY A 74 4.30 -4.89 11.52
CA GLY A 74 3.61 -5.31 10.30
C GLY A 74 4.29 -6.47 9.58
N THR A 75 5.63 -6.50 9.55
CA THR A 75 6.39 -7.59 8.90
C THR A 75 6.04 -8.97 9.48
N ARG A 76 5.78 -9.03 10.79
CA ARG A 76 5.41 -10.26 11.50
C ARG A 76 3.97 -10.66 11.22
N ALA A 77 3.11 -9.69 10.92
CA ALA A 77 1.70 -9.90 10.58
C ALA A 77 1.49 -10.35 9.13
N LEU A 78 2.49 -10.22 8.24
CA LEU A 78 2.37 -10.61 6.82
C LEU A 78 2.00 -12.07 6.58
N GLY A 79 2.28 -12.97 7.54
CA GLY A 79 1.88 -14.37 7.48
C GLY A 79 0.42 -14.63 7.82
N GLN A 80 -0.30 -13.64 8.36
CA GLN A 80 -1.75 -13.70 8.57
C GLN A 80 -2.54 -13.15 7.37
N LEU A 81 -1.84 -12.62 6.35
CA LEU A 81 -2.43 -12.10 5.12
C LEU A 81 -2.34 -13.13 4.01
N ALA A 82 -3.30 -13.12 3.10
CA ALA A 82 -3.19 -13.90 1.87
C ALA A 82 -1.98 -13.39 1.04
N PRO A 83 -1.34 -14.25 0.23
CA PRO A 83 -0.20 -13.85 -0.61
C PRO A 83 -0.50 -12.64 -1.52
N GLY A 84 -1.74 -12.52 -2.00
CA GLY A 84 -2.22 -11.41 -2.83
C GLY A 84 -2.75 -10.19 -2.07
N SER A 85 -2.77 -10.21 -0.73
CA SER A 85 -3.25 -9.05 0.04
C SER A 85 -2.30 -7.86 -0.14
N PRO A 86 -2.80 -6.68 -0.56
CA PRO A 86 -1.94 -5.53 -0.84
C PRO A 86 -1.33 -4.96 0.43
N VAL A 87 -0.04 -4.64 0.37
CA VAL A 87 0.70 -4.04 1.49
C VAL A 87 1.61 -2.93 0.98
N ALA A 88 1.51 -1.76 1.59
CA ALA A 88 2.38 -0.62 1.29
C ALA A 88 3.28 -0.25 2.48
N LEU A 89 4.37 0.45 2.19
CA LEU A 89 5.30 1.01 3.17
C LEU A 89 5.48 2.51 2.90
N GLN A 90 5.39 3.32 3.96
CA GLN A 90 5.74 4.74 3.95
C GLN A 90 6.30 5.13 5.31
N ASP A 91 7.40 5.88 5.34
CA ASP A 91 7.96 6.49 6.56
C ASP A 91 8.12 5.52 7.75
N GLY A 92 8.50 4.26 7.47
CA GLY A 92 8.68 3.23 8.49
C GLY A 92 7.38 2.66 9.07
N ARG A 93 6.23 2.99 8.48
CA ARG A 93 4.93 2.37 8.74
C ARG A 93 4.50 1.49 7.59
N MET A 94 4.03 0.29 7.93
CA MET A 94 3.35 -0.58 7.00
C MET A 94 1.86 -0.28 7.00
N ARG A 95 1.27 -0.36 5.82
CA ARG A 95 -0.15 -0.12 5.57
C ARG A 95 -0.74 -1.39 5.00
N LEU A 96 -1.49 -2.10 5.82
CA LEU A 96 -2.12 -3.36 5.49
C LEU A 96 -3.55 -3.05 5.03
N LEU A 97 -3.89 -3.36 3.78
CA LEU A 97 -5.26 -3.19 3.30
C LEU A 97 -6.14 -4.29 3.92
N VAL A 98 -7.31 -3.90 4.39
CA VAL A 98 -8.31 -4.76 5.03
C VAL A 98 -9.70 -4.41 4.49
N ALA A 99 -10.69 -5.28 4.68
CA ALA A 99 -12.02 -5.06 4.13
C ALA A 99 -12.62 -3.74 4.64
N ALA A 100 -13.39 -3.04 3.81
CA ALA A 100 -14.09 -1.83 4.23
C ALA A 100 -15.00 -2.11 5.45
N GLY A 101 -15.01 -1.20 6.42
CA GLY A 101 -15.68 -1.35 7.71
C GLY A 101 -14.78 -1.89 8.83
N SER A 102 -13.63 -2.50 8.50
CA SER A 102 -12.67 -3.00 9.51
C SER A 102 -12.15 -1.90 10.45
N ALA A 103 -12.05 -0.66 9.97
CA ALA A 103 -11.62 0.47 10.79
C ALA A 103 -12.64 0.84 11.87
N GLU A 104 -13.93 0.68 11.60
CA GLU A 104 -15.03 0.95 12.54
C GLU A 104 -15.15 -0.16 13.59
N GLU A 105 -14.87 -1.41 13.19
CA GLU A 105 -14.90 -2.58 14.05
C GLU A 105 -13.65 -2.70 14.94
N LEU A 106 -12.53 -2.08 14.54
CA LEU A 106 -11.24 -2.21 15.24
C LEU A 106 -11.30 -1.88 16.74
N PRO A 107 -11.95 -0.78 17.19
CA PRO A 107 -12.02 -0.47 18.62
C PRO A 107 -12.74 -1.55 19.43
N GLY A 108 -13.89 -2.06 18.94
CA GLY A 108 -14.63 -3.13 19.60
C GLY A 108 -13.87 -4.45 19.60
N LEU A 109 -13.15 -4.74 18.51
CA LEU A 109 -12.31 -5.92 18.42
C LEU A 109 -11.11 -5.87 19.38
N LEU A 110 -10.47 -4.72 19.53
CA LEU A 110 -9.36 -4.54 20.48
C LEU A 110 -9.83 -4.65 21.94
N ASP A 111 -11.04 -4.18 22.24
CA ASP A 111 -11.67 -4.32 23.55
C ASP A 111 -11.98 -5.80 23.84
N TRP A 112 -12.60 -6.50 22.89
CA TRP A 112 -12.90 -7.93 23.01
C TRP A 112 -11.65 -8.80 23.16
N LEU A 113 -10.56 -8.45 22.48
CA LEU A 113 -9.26 -9.12 22.61
C LEU A 113 -8.51 -8.74 23.90
N GLU A 114 -9.12 -7.96 24.79
CA GLU A 114 -8.56 -7.52 26.07
C GLU A 114 -7.26 -6.70 25.92
N TRP A 115 -7.03 -6.08 24.76
CA TRP A 115 -5.87 -5.18 24.56
C TRP A 115 -6.03 -3.84 25.29
N GLY A 116 -7.23 -3.51 25.77
CA GLY A 116 -7.47 -2.67 26.96
C GLY A 116 -6.93 -1.22 26.98
N ALA A 117 -6.44 -0.70 25.85
CA ALA A 117 -5.93 0.66 25.72
C ALA A 117 -6.29 1.22 24.33
N PRO A 118 -6.39 2.55 24.14
CA PRO A 118 -6.65 3.09 22.81
C PRO A 118 -5.55 2.60 21.85
N ALA A 119 -5.92 2.19 20.62
CA ALA A 119 -4.99 1.68 19.59
C ALA A 119 -3.76 2.58 19.39
N LEU A 120 -3.89 3.88 19.68
CA LEU A 120 -2.82 4.87 19.72
C LEU A 120 -1.66 4.49 20.68
N ALA A 121 -1.96 3.86 21.82
CA ALA A 121 -0.96 3.35 22.76
C ALA A 121 -0.19 2.13 22.23
N LEU A 122 -0.76 1.44 21.23
CA LEU A 122 -0.14 0.36 20.48
C LEU A 122 0.50 0.86 19.17
N ASP A 123 0.54 2.17 18.92
CA ASP A 123 1.07 2.73 17.68
C ASP A 123 0.36 2.19 16.41
N LEU A 124 -0.87 1.68 16.59
CA LEU A 124 -1.75 1.13 15.57
C LEU A 124 -2.82 2.17 15.22
N ARG A 125 -3.03 2.43 13.92
CA ARG A 125 -4.07 3.33 13.42
C ARG A 125 -4.90 2.65 12.36
N ALA A 126 -6.19 2.97 12.32
CA ALA A 126 -7.09 2.54 11.27
C ALA A 126 -7.52 3.76 10.44
N LEU A 127 -7.49 3.62 9.11
CA LEU A 127 -8.06 4.59 8.17
C LEU A 127 -9.29 3.94 7.54
N GLY A 128 -10.47 4.44 7.90
CA GLY A 128 -11.77 3.97 7.43
C GLY A 128 -12.46 4.98 6.53
N ALA A 129 -13.79 5.03 6.60
CA ALA A 129 -14.62 5.97 5.85
C ALA A 129 -14.18 7.43 6.08
N GLY A 130 -14.08 8.19 4.99
CA GLY A 130 -13.63 9.59 5.01
C GLY A 130 -12.12 9.78 5.20
N GLY A 131 -11.36 8.70 5.36
CA GLY A 131 -9.90 8.71 5.36
C GLY A 131 -9.32 8.70 3.94
N ALA A 132 -8.00 8.88 3.86
CA ALA A 132 -7.27 8.71 2.63
C ALA A 132 -5.86 8.16 2.86
N LEU A 133 -5.42 7.32 1.93
CA LEU A 133 -4.10 6.71 1.87
C LEU A 133 -3.26 7.39 0.79
N ASP A 134 -2.04 7.82 1.08
CA ASP A 134 -1.09 8.23 0.03
C ASP A 134 -0.90 7.07 -0.97
N ALA A 135 -1.23 7.34 -2.23
CA ALA A 135 -1.28 6.36 -3.30
C ALA A 135 0.11 5.77 -3.53
N PRO A 136 0.32 4.48 -3.24
CA PRO A 136 1.66 3.91 -3.32
C PRO A 136 2.15 3.88 -4.77
N LEU A 137 3.42 4.19 -4.97
CA LEU A 137 4.05 4.05 -6.27
C LEU A 137 4.18 2.58 -6.62
N ARG A 138 4.01 2.27 -7.92
CA ARG A 138 4.34 0.95 -8.42
C ARG A 138 5.85 0.70 -8.26
N PRO A 139 6.27 -0.54 -7.96
CA PRO A 139 7.68 -0.89 -8.03
C PRO A 139 8.16 -0.68 -9.47
N GLY A 140 9.12 0.24 -9.65
CA GLY A 140 9.64 0.62 -10.97
C GLY A 140 11.15 0.88 -10.92
N PRO A 141 11.81 0.98 -12.08
CA PRO A 141 13.27 1.12 -12.17
C PRO A 141 13.82 2.46 -11.62
N GLY A 142 12.96 3.42 -11.31
CA GLY A 142 13.31 4.58 -10.50
C GLY A 142 13.02 4.28 -9.04
N GLY A 143 14.08 4.12 -8.24
CA GLY A 143 13.98 3.77 -6.82
C GLY A 143 13.07 4.69 -5.99
N PRO A 144 12.74 4.28 -4.76
CA PRO A 144 11.78 4.98 -3.92
C PRO A 144 12.16 6.45 -3.70
N VAL A 145 11.25 7.36 -3.99
CA VAL A 145 11.36 8.76 -3.60
C VAL A 145 11.24 8.82 -2.07
N GLN A 146 12.13 9.55 -1.41
CA GLN A 146 12.11 9.66 0.06
C GLN A 146 10.75 10.19 0.52
N GLY A 147 10.10 9.46 1.44
CA GLY A 147 8.78 9.78 1.98
C GLY A 147 7.59 9.32 1.13
N ALA A 148 7.80 8.78 -0.08
CA ALA A 148 6.71 8.25 -0.89
C ALA A 148 6.24 6.88 -0.39
N ALA A 149 4.93 6.65 -0.44
CA ALA A 149 4.36 5.31 -0.29
C ALA A 149 4.83 4.41 -1.44
N VAL A 150 5.23 3.18 -1.10
CA VAL A 150 5.60 2.15 -2.09
C VAL A 150 4.91 0.83 -1.79
N TRP A 151 4.50 0.11 -2.84
CA TRP A 151 3.97 -1.25 -2.67
C TRP A 151 5.08 -2.23 -2.27
N LEU A 152 4.89 -2.93 -1.15
CA LEU A 152 5.65 -4.14 -0.79
C LEU A 152 5.03 -5.38 -1.41
N ARG A 153 3.70 -5.44 -1.45
CA ARG A 153 2.90 -6.41 -2.19
C ARG A 153 1.87 -5.62 -3.02
N PRO A 154 2.06 -5.47 -4.34
CA PRO A 154 1.13 -4.71 -5.16
C PRO A 154 -0.20 -5.47 -5.31
N PRO A 155 -1.33 -4.76 -5.48
CA PRO A 155 -2.59 -5.39 -5.84
C PRO A 155 -2.51 -6.05 -7.23
N GLU A 156 -3.04 -7.26 -7.36
CA GLU A 156 -3.18 -7.91 -8.66
C GLU A 156 -4.25 -7.20 -9.48
N SER A 157 -3.92 -6.84 -10.73
CA SER A 157 -4.87 -6.17 -11.63
C SER A 157 -5.91 -7.17 -12.12
N GLY A 158 -7.20 -6.86 -11.98
CA GLY A 158 -8.31 -7.69 -12.45
C GLY A 158 -8.86 -8.71 -11.44
N CYS A 159 -8.30 -8.79 -10.23
CA CYS A 159 -8.90 -9.54 -9.12
C CYS A 159 -9.68 -8.57 -8.22
N GLU A 160 -10.90 -8.96 -7.80
CA GLU A 160 -11.63 -8.18 -6.79
C GLU A 160 -10.80 -8.18 -5.51
N VAL A 161 -10.09 -7.07 -5.26
CA VAL A 161 -9.21 -6.92 -4.10
C VAL A 161 -9.96 -7.27 -2.81
N GLU A 162 -11.23 -6.87 -2.72
CA GLU A 162 -12.14 -7.16 -1.62
C GLU A 162 -12.15 -8.64 -1.21
N ALA A 163 -12.08 -9.58 -2.16
CA ALA A 163 -12.08 -11.02 -1.90
C ALA A 163 -10.79 -11.53 -1.23
N SER A 164 -9.71 -10.77 -1.33
CA SER A 164 -8.39 -11.11 -0.74
C SER A 164 -8.08 -10.31 0.53
N LEU A 165 -8.98 -9.42 0.95
CA LEU A 165 -8.79 -8.60 2.13
C LEU A 165 -9.27 -9.32 3.39
N PRO A 166 -8.52 -9.21 4.50
CA PRO A 166 -9.00 -9.69 5.78
C PRO A 166 -10.33 -9.04 6.17
N THR A 167 -11.30 -9.86 6.57
CA THR A 167 -12.64 -9.43 6.99
C THR A 167 -13.05 -10.11 8.30
N LEU A 168 -14.00 -9.52 9.04
CA LEU A 168 -14.67 -10.21 10.13
C LEU A 168 -15.69 -11.17 9.53
N SER A 169 -15.45 -12.47 9.68
CA SER A 169 -16.41 -13.49 9.24
C SER A 169 -17.67 -13.46 10.11
N ALA A 170 -18.70 -12.76 9.66
CA ALA A 170 -20.06 -12.95 10.14
C ALA A 170 -20.61 -14.26 9.53
N MET A 171 -20.51 -15.36 10.28
CA MET A 171 -21.00 -16.71 9.95
C MET A 171 -20.36 -17.44 8.74
N GLY A 172 -19.58 -18.48 9.04
CA GLY A 172 -19.64 -19.74 8.27
C GLY A 172 -19.16 -19.73 6.81
N GLY A 173 -18.18 -18.90 6.46
CA GLY A 173 -17.51 -18.99 5.16
C GLY A 173 -16.49 -20.13 5.13
N VAL A 174 -16.76 -21.16 4.32
CA VAL A 174 -15.76 -22.18 3.97
C VAL A 174 -14.70 -21.53 3.08
N GLY A 175 -13.50 -21.28 3.60
CA GLY A 175 -12.38 -20.83 2.77
C GLY A 175 -11.22 -20.24 3.57
N ASP A 176 -10.02 -20.40 3.01
CA ASP A 176 -8.70 -19.94 3.46
C ASP A 176 -8.55 -18.39 3.50
N ALA A 177 -9.63 -17.67 3.78
CA ALA A 177 -9.64 -16.21 3.83
C ALA A 177 -8.95 -15.72 5.13
N PRO A 178 -8.09 -14.70 5.05
CA PRO A 178 -7.41 -14.18 6.23
C PRO A 178 -8.40 -13.60 7.23
N ASP A 179 -8.34 -14.05 8.49
CA ASP A 179 -9.22 -13.61 9.57
C ASP A 179 -8.72 -12.29 10.18
N LEU A 180 -9.57 -11.26 10.18
CA LEU A 180 -9.25 -9.95 10.77
C LEU A 180 -8.87 -10.08 12.25
N VAL A 181 -9.50 -10.99 13.00
CA VAL A 181 -9.20 -11.21 14.43
C VAL A 181 -7.75 -11.65 14.61
N ARG A 182 -7.32 -12.65 13.84
CA ARG A 182 -5.94 -13.16 13.89
C ARG A 182 -4.92 -12.11 13.47
N LEU A 183 -5.24 -11.33 12.44
CA LEU A 183 -4.39 -10.24 11.99
C LEU A 183 -4.23 -9.19 13.09
N VAL A 184 -5.34 -8.68 13.63
CA VAL A 184 -5.35 -7.63 14.66
C VAL A 184 -4.65 -8.10 15.93
N ASN A 185 -4.91 -9.34 16.38
CA ASN A 185 -4.23 -9.89 17.55
C ASN A 185 -2.71 -9.98 17.35
N THR A 186 -2.26 -10.42 16.16
CA THR A 186 -0.84 -10.50 15.82
C THR A 186 -0.20 -9.11 15.78
N VAL A 187 -0.86 -8.16 15.13
CA VAL A 187 -0.40 -6.77 15.04
C VAL A 187 -0.30 -6.14 16.42
N ALA A 188 -1.34 -6.25 17.25
CA ALA A 188 -1.37 -5.70 18.59
C ALA A 188 -0.23 -6.27 19.46
N THR A 189 -0.04 -7.59 19.41
CA THR A 189 1.07 -8.28 20.09
C THR A 189 2.42 -7.72 19.66
N GLU A 190 2.66 -7.60 18.36
CA GLU A 190 3.97 -7.18 17.84
C GLU A 190 4.23 -5.69 18.05
N CYS A 191 3.20 -4.86 17.95
CA CYS A 191 3.23 -3.47 18.35
C CYS A 191 3.63 -3.32 19.83
N HIS A 192 2.98 -4.07 20.71
CA HIS A 192 3.30 -4.09 22.13
C HIS A 192 4.77 -4.51 22.37
N ARG A 193 5.25 -5.56 21.71
CA ARG A 193 6.66 -6.00 21.80
C ARG A 193 7.64 -4.94 21.32
N VAL A 194 7.35 -4.23 20.22
CA VAL A 194 8.19 -3.13 19.73
C VAL A 194 8.25 -2.01 20.75
N ARG A 195 7.12 -1.66 21.37
CA ARG A 195 7.06 -0.64 22.43
C ARG A 195 7.88 -1.05 23.66
N LEU A 196 7.71 -2.27 24.16
CA LEU A 196 8.49 -2.78 25.30
C LEU A 196 10.00 -2.74 25.01
N ARG A 197 10.41 -3.10 23.79
CA ARG A 197 11.82 -3.01 23.37
C ARG A 197 12.35 -1.59 23.28
N ARG A 198 11.50 -0.59 22.99
CA ARG A 198 11.90 0.83 23.01
C ARG A 198 12.09 1.30 24.45
N ALA A 199 11.12 1.02 25.32
CA ALA A 199 11.19 1.38 26.74
C ALA A 199 12.39 0.72 27.46
N GLY A 200 12.68 -0.55 27.16
CA GLY A 200 13.84 -1.25 27.73
C GLY A 200 15.20 -0.78 27.21
N ARG A 201 15.25 0.07 26.17
CA ARG A 201 16.48 0.74 25.69
C ARG A 201 16.67 2.14 26.29
N GLU A 202 15.68 2.65 27.02
CA GLU A 202 15.81 3.86 27.84
C GLU A 202 16.10 3.53 29.31
N PRO A 203 17.29 2.98 29.60
CA PRO A 203 17.95 3.35 30.84
C PRO A 203 19.44 3.62 30.58
N GLU A 204 19.86 4.90 30.61
CA GLU A 204 21.20 5.35 31.09
C GLU A 204 21.52 6.84 30.76
N ASP A 205 20.81 7.52 29.85
CA ASP A 205 21.16 8.90 29.48
C ASP A 205 20.78 9.98 30.53
N SER A 206 19.96 9.65 31.53
CA SER A 206 19.60 10.60 32.60
C SER A 206 20.54 10.59 33.81
N GLN A 207 21.47 9.63 33.94
CA GLN A 207 22.43 9.59 35.07
C GLN A 207 23.74 10.34 34.79
N ALA A 208 24.02 10.73 33.54
CA ALA A 208 25.27 11.44 33.18
C ALA A 208 25.22 12.97 33.40
N LEU A 209 24.06 13.56 33.67
CA LEU A 209 23.92 15.03 33.85
C LEU A 209 23.84 15.50 35.31
N ALA A 210 23.88 14.59 36.28
CA ALA A 210 23.85 14.91 37.72
C ALA A 210 25.24 14.85 38.40
N SER A 211 26.32 14.84 37.64
CA SER A 211 27.69 14.86 38.17
C SER A 211 28.55 15.84 37.36
N SER A 212 28.31 17.13 37.55
CA SER A 212 29.23 18.22 37.20
C SER A 212 29.00 19.40 38.12
#